data_AF-A0A961CR79-F1
#
_entry.id   AF-A0A961CR79-F1
#
_cell.length_a   1.000
_cell.length_b   1.000
_cell.length_c   1.000
_cell.angle_alpha   90.00
_cell.angle_beta   90.00
_cell.angle_gamma   90.00
#
_symmetry.space_group_name_H-M   'P 1'
#
loop_
_entity.id
_entity.type
_entity.pdbx_description
1 polymer ?
#
loop_
_entity_poly.entity_id
_entity_poly.type
_entity_poly.pdbx_seq_one_letter_code
_entity_poly.pdbx_strand_id
1 'polypeptide(L)' 'GVRSGMDAAKALALGADVVAMARPLVAPAIESTDAVVEVLGGFIEELRVCLHCCGAADLGALRRIGVSG' A
#
# COMPACT_ATOMS: atom_id res chain seq x y z
N GLY A 1 -8.39 3.32 -7.52
CA GLY A 1 -6.99 3.79 -7.67
C GLY A 1 -6.40 3.92 -6.29
N VAL A 2 -5.19 3.43 -6.08
CA VAL A 2 -4.57 3.31 -4.75
C VAL A 2 -4.15 4.68 -4.24
N ARG A 3 -4.64 5.05 -3.05
CA ARG A 3 -4.33 6.34 -2.40
C ARG A 3 -3.76 6.18 -1.00
N SER A 4 -3.81 4.98 -0.43
CA SER A 4 -3.34 4.68 0.92
C SER A 4 -2.86 3.23 1.03
N GLY A 5 -2.13 2.91 2.11
CA GLY A 5 -1.69 1.55 2.42
C GLY A 5 -2.87 0.58 2.58
N MET A 6 -4.00 1.03 3.11
CA MET A 6 -5.23 0.23 3.19
C MET A 6 -5.84 -0.10 1.83
N ASP A 7 -5.86 0.85 0.88
CA ASP A 7 -6.31 0.57 -0.49
C ASP A 7 -5.44 -0.50 -1.15
N ALA A 8 -4.13 -0.42 -0.92
CA ALA A 8 -3.17 -1.41 -1.41
C ALA A 8 -3.39 -2.78 -0.77
N ALA A 9 -3.55 -2.83 0.55
CA ALA A 9 -3.81 -4.07 1.28
C ALA A 9 -5.05 -4.80 0.75
N LYS A 10 -6.15 -4.06 0.52
CA LYS A 10 -7.39 -4.62 -0.06
C LYS A 10 -7.17 -5.15 -1.47
N ALA A 11 -6.50 -4.40 -2.33
CA ALA A 11 -6.24 -4.83 -3.70
C ALA A 11 -5.38 -6.10 -3.76
N LEU A 12 -4.34 -6.18 -2.92
CA LEU A 12 -3.48 -7.36 -2.80
C LEU A 12 -4.25 -8.57 -2.24
N ALA A 13 -5.08 -8.36 -1.21
CA ALA A 13 -5.93 -9.41 -0.64
C ALA A 13 -6.97 -9.92 -1.65
N LEU A 14 -7.45 -9.07 -2.56
CA LEU A 14 -8.33 -9.44 -3.67
C LEU A 14 -7.61 -10.16 -4.83
N GLY A 15 -6.31 -10.39 -4.72
CA GLY A 15 -5.53 -11.16 -5.70
C GLY A 15 -4.69 -10.33 -6.66
N ALA A 16 -4.55 -9.01 -6.47
CA ALA A 16 -3.61 -8.24 -7.25
C ALA A 16 -2.16 -8.66 -6.95
N ASP A 17 -1.32 -8.74 -7.98
CA ASP A 17 0.12 -8.96 -7.81
C ASP A 17 0.87 -7.65 -7.51
N VAL A 18 0.37 -6.53 -8.06
CA VAL A 18 1.02 -5.22 -7.96
C VAL A 18 -0.04 -4.12 -7.82
N VAL A 19 0.30 -3.08 -7.07
CA VAL A 19 -0.47 -1.84 -6.98
C VAL A 19 0.38 -0.66 -7.43
N ALA A 20 -0.25 0.33 -8.05
CA ALA A 20 0.43 1.53 -8.54
C ALA A 20 -0.23 2.79 -7.99
N MET A 21 0.61 3.77 -7.61
CA MET A 21 0.20 5.12 -7.23
C MET A 21 0.73 6.11 -8.26
N ALA A 22 -0.14 6.99 -8.75
CA ALA A 22 0.24 8.04 -9.69
C ALA A 22 -0.07 9.41 -9.09
N ARG A 23 -1.35 9.79 -9.04
CA ARG A 23 -1.80 11.12 -8.59
C ARG A 23 -1.25 11.57 -7.22
N PRO A 24 -1.15 10.72 -6.18
CA PRO A 24 -0.57 11.13 -4.89
C PRO A 24 0.91 11.50 -4.95
N LEU A 25 1.66 11.00 -5.95
CA LEU A 25 3.10 11.22 -6.06
C LEU A 25 3.44 12.44 -6.94
N VAL A 26 2.48 12.99 -7.69
CA VAL A 26 2.74 14.10 -8.64
C VAL A 26 3.16 15.38 -7.92
N ALA A 27 2.43 15.80 -6.88
CA ALA A 27 2.78 17.02 -6.15
C ALA A 27 4.12 16.89 -5.39
N PRO A 28 4.37 15.81 -4.62
CA PRO A 28 5.68 15.59 -3.99
C PRO A 28 6.83 15.52 -5.00
N ALA A 29 6.62 14.93 -6.19
CA ALA A 29 7.65 14.84 -7.21
C ALA A 29 8.04 16.20 -7.83
N ILE A 30 7.14 17.18 -7.80
CA ILE A 30 7.44 18.56 -8.20
C ILE A 30 8.28 19.25 -7.11
N GLU A 31 8.08 18.91 -5.85
CA GLU A 31 8.79 19.48 -4.71
C GLU A 31 10.23 18.95 -4.60
N SER A 32 10.40 17.64 -4.47
CA SER A 32 11.72 17.00 -4.43
C SER A 32 11.63 15.47 -4.45
N THR A 33 12.74 14.79 -4.70
CA THR A 33 12.84 13.33 -4.51
C THR A 33 12.58 12.94 -3.06
N ASP A 34 13.07 13.70 -2.08
CA ASP A 34 12.89 13.41 -0.66
C ASP A 34 11.42 13.48 -0.23
N ALA A 35 10.66 14.46 -0.75
CA ALA A 35 9.23 14.56 -0.52
C ALA A 35 8.46 13.32 -1.04
N VAL A 36 8.87 12.76 -2.20
CA VAL A 36 8.32 11.51 -2.71
C VAL A 36 8.64 10.33 -1.78
N VAL A 37 9.89 10.25 -1.31
CA VAL A 37 10.33 9.20 -0.38
C VAL A 37 9.56 9.28 0.93
N GLU A 38 9.29 10.46 1.46
CA GLU A 38 8.49 10.66 2.67
C GLU A 38 7.06 10.14 2.50
N VAL A 39 6.39 10.49 1.38
CA VAL A 39 5.05 10.00 1.07
C VAL A 39 5.02 8.48 0.90
N LEU A 40 6.01 7.91 0.21
CA LEU A 40 6.14 6.45 0.06
C LEU A 40 6.40 5.77 1.40
N GLY A 41 7.20 6.39 2.28
CA GLY A 41 7.46 5.91 3.63
C GLY A 41 6.18 5.79 4.44
N GLY A 42 5.36 6.86 4.48
CA GLY A 42 4.08 6.84 5.16
C GLY A 42 3.12 5.78 4.61
N PHE A 43 3.07 5.64 3.28
CA PHE A 43 2.28 4.60 2.62
C PHE A 43 2.72 3.17 3.00
N ILE A 44 4.04 2.93 3.05
CA ILE A 44 4.61 1.63 3.44
C ILE A 44 4.31 1.32 4.91
N GLU A 45 4.42 2.31 5.80
CA GLU A 45 4.08 2.13 7.22
C GLU A 45 2.61 1.82 7.42
N GLU A 46 1.70 2.53 6.74
CA GLU A 46 0.26 2.22 6.79
C GLU A 46 -0.02 0.79 6.30
N LEU A 47 0.65 0.35 5.22
CA LEU A 47 0.53 -1.01 4.72
C LEU A 47 1.04 -2.05 5.73
N ARG A 48 2.15 -1.78 6.43
CA ARG A 48 2.67 -2.63 7.52
C ARG A 48 1.70 -2.73 8.69
N VAL A 49 1.05 -1.63 9.05
CA VAL A 49 -0.02 -1.64 10.06
C VAL A 49 -1.18 -2.52 9.61
N CYS A 50 -1.62 -2.42 8.35
CA CYS A 50 -2.67 -3.29 7.82
C CYS A 50 -2.27 -4.77 7.88
N LEU A 51 -1.05 -5.10 7.48
CA LEU A 51 -0.51 -6.46 7.57
C LEU A 51 -0.57 -7.00 9.00
N HIS A 52 -0.11 -6.20 9.97
CA HIS A 52 -0.15 -6.56 11.39
C HIS A 52 -1.59 -6.79 11.88
N CYS A 53 -2.52 -5.89 11.56
CA CYS A 53 -3.93 -6.02 11.94
C CYS A 53 -4.61 -7.26 11.33
N CYS A 54 -4.17 -7.69 10.15
CA CYS A 54 -4.66 -8.90 9.49
C CYS A 54 -3.93 -10.18 9.93
N GLY A 55 -2.91 -10.10 10.81
CA GLY A 55 -2.08 -11.25 11.17
C GLY A 55 -1.23 -11.78 10.00
N ALA A 56 -0.98 -10.95 8.99
CA ALA A 56 -0.16 -11.28 7.83
C ALA A 56 1.30 -10.85 8.05
N ALA A 57 2.23 -11.79 7.94
CA ALA A 57 3.67 -11.49 8.08
C ALA A 57 4.25 -10.75 6.87
N ASP A 58 3.64 -10.90 5.70
CA ASP A 58 4.08 -10.34 4.43
C ASP A 58 2.91 -10.21 3.44
N LEU A 59 3.16 -9.59 2.28
CA LEU A 59 2.14 -9.40 1.23
C LEU A 59 1.62 -10.73 0.66
N GLY A 60 2.45 -11.78 0.63
CA GLY A 60 2.03 -13.11 0.21
C GLY A 60 1.09 -13.76 1.21
N ALA A 61 1.32 -13.58 2.51
CA ALA A 61 0.42 -13.99 3.58
C ALA A 61 -0.91 -13.24 3.48
N LEU A 62 -0.88 -11.92 3.29
CA LEU A 62 -2.08 -11.11 3.12
C LEU A 62 -2.94 -11.60 1.95
N ARG A 63 -2.31 -11.90 0.81
CA ARG A 63 -3.00 -12.44 -0.37
C ARG A 63 -3.66 -13.80 -0.12
N ARG A 64 -3.05 -14.65 0.72
CA ARG A 64 -3.60 -15.97 1.08
C ARG A 64 -4.80 -15.88 2.03
N ILE A 65 -4.89 -14.84 2.84
CA ILE A 65 -6.06 -14.60 3.70
C ILE A 65 -7.31 -14.43 2.82
N GLY A 66 -7.15 -13.76 1.67
CA GLY A 66 -8.26 -13.44 0.78
C GLY A 66 -9.24 -12.45 1.42
N VAL A 67 -10.30 -12.12 0.70
CA VAL A 67 -11.43 -11.38 1.25
C VAL A 67 -12.67 -12.25 1.02
N SER A 68 -13.20 -12.83 2.10
CA SER A 68 -14.51 -13.46 2.07
C SER A 68 -15.56 -12.36 2.24
N GLY A 69 -16.41 -12.20 1.22
CA GLY A 69 -17.59 -11.33 1.28
C GLY A 69 -18.73 -11.98 2.04
#